data_AF-A0AAV1L7H0-F1
#
_entry.id   AF-A0AAV1L7H0-F1
#
_cell.length_a   1.000
_cell.length_b   1.000
_cell.length_c   1.000
_cell.angle_alpha   90.00
_cell.angle_beta   90.00
_cell.angle_gamma   90.00
#
_symmetry.space_group_name_H-M   'P 1'
#
loop_
_entity.id
_entity.type
_entity.pdbx_description
1 polymer ?
#
loop_
_entity_poly.entity_id
_entity_poly.type
_entity_poly.pdbx_seq_one_letter_code
_entity_poly.pdbx_strand_id
1 'polypeptide(L)'
;MRQDKSQYQFKVNLWTGILNGKVIGPFELQGNLDGNSYLNFLQNDLQELLNDVPLSDLQNMWFQNDGCPAHYARPVREYLNQEYPGRWIGRLGPILWPPRSPDLNPLDFFYWGCLKNRVYSKPIVTLDELRRNITQAADYINSKRYARQIKRSFLRRCRACINAGGKQFEHLL
;
A
#
# COMPACT_ATOMS: atom_id res chain seq x y z
N MET A 1 35.92 -4.16 11.74
CA MET A 1 35.02 -5.31 11.60
C MET A 1 33.60 -4.77 11.60
N ARG A 2 32.94 -4.68 10.43
CA ARG A 2 31.55 -4.20 10.33
C ARG A 2 30.65 -5.32 10.84
N GLN A 3 29.97 -5.11 11.96
CA GLN A 3 28.90 -6.00 12.40
C GLN A 3 27.79 -5.94 11.34
N ASP A 4 27.61 -7.07 10.67
CA ASP A 4 26.47 -7.32 9.79
C ASP A 4 25.19 -7.26 10.64
N LYS A 5 24.47 -6.13 10.57
CA LYS A 5 23.18 -5.92 11.26
C LYS A 5 22.01 -6.42 10.40
N SER A 6 22.16 -7.56 9.72
CA SER A 6 21.03 -8.23 9.07
C SER A 6 20.28 -9.08 10.09
N GLN A 7 19.54 -8.43 11.01
CA GLN A 7 18.60 -9.14 11.89
C GLN A 7 17.38 -9.58 11.07
N TYR A 8 17.45 -10.72 10.40
CA TYR A 8 16.27 -11.38 9.83
C TYR A 8 16.09 -12.75 10.46
N GLN A 9 15.64 -12.77 11.72
CA GLN A 9 15.15 -14.00 12.33
C GLN A 9 13.78 -14.42 11.75
N PHE A 10 13.01 -13.45 11.23
CA PHE A 10 11.68 -13.66 10.66
C PHE A 10 11.33 -12.56 9.64
N LYS A 11 10.44 -12.88 8.69
CA LYS A 11 9.88 -11.93 7.71
C LYS A 11 8.37 -12.17 7.56
N VAL A 12 7.61 -11.09 7.35
CA VAL A 12 6.18 -11.13 7.00
C VAL A 12 5.95 -10.26 5.77
N ASN A 13 4.96 -10.63 4.95
CA ASN A 13 4.54 -9.87 3.79
C ASN A 13 3.17 -9.27 4.06
N LEU A 14 3.00 -7.98 3.83
CA LEU A 14 1.79 -7.25 4.22
C LEU A 14 1.17 -6.56 3.01
N TRP A 15 -0.14 -6.69 2.89
CA TRP A 15 -0.96 -5.82 2.07
C TRP A 15 -1.61 -4.73 2.93
N THR A 16 -1.75 -3.52 2.39
CA THR A 16 -2.50 -2.44 3.03
C THR A 16 -3.08 -1.54 1.95
N GLY A 17 -4.33 -1.11 2.15
CA GLY A 17 -4.99 -0.08 1.34
C GLY A 17 -5.18 1.22 2.13
N ILE A 18 -5.32 2.33 1.41
CA ILE A 18 -5.80 3.60 1.99
C ILE A 18 -6.98 4.08 1.14
N LEU A 19 -8.16 4.17 1.76
CA LEU A 19 -9.38 4.66 1.12
C LEU A 19 -9.95 5.81 1.91
N ASN A 20 -10.15 6.96 1.27
CA ASN A 20 -10.61 8.19 1.93
C ASN A 20 -9.79 8.54 3.19
N GLY A 21 -8.54 8.08 3.23
CA GLY A 21 -7.62 8.28 4.34
C GLY A 21 -7.81 7.40 5.57
N LYS A 22 -8.73 6.44 5.52
CA LYS A 22 -8.80 5.30 6.43
C LYS A 22 -7.85 4.22 5.90
N VAL A 23 -7.10 3.60 6.82
CA VAL A 23 -6.27 2.44 6.49
C VAL A 23 -7.15 1.20 6.45
N ILE A 24 -6.97 0.38 5.42
CA ILE A 24 -7.60 -0.94 5.25
C ILE A 24 -6.50 -1.99 5.39
N GLY A 25 -6.69 -2.94 6.30
CA GLY A 25 -5.64 -3.87 6.75
C GLY A 25 -4.85 -3.31 7.95
N PRO A 26 -3.59 -3.73 8.16
CA PRO A 26 -2.78 -4.58 7.28
C PRO A 26 -3.26 -6.03 7.24
N PHE A 27 -3.10 -6.67 6.09
CA PHE A 27 -3.39 -8.09 5.88
C PHE A 27 -2.09 -8.85 5.62
N GLU A 28 -1.83 -9.94 6.34
CA GLU A 28 -0.62 -10.75 6.16
C GLU A 28 -0.79 -11.71 4.98
N LEU A 29 -0.04 -11.46 3.91
CA LEU A 29 0.02 -12.32 2.74
C LEU A 29 0.91 -13.52 3.04
N GLN A 30 0.39 -14.73 2.77
CA GLN A 30 1.12 -15.96 3.01
C GLN A 30 2.23 -16.15 1.97
N GLY A 31 3.43 -16.48 2.44
CA GLY A 31 4.56 -16.80 1.58
C GLY A 31 5.07 -15.61 0.74
N ASN A 32 5.73 -15.94 -0.37
CA ASN A 32 6.21 -14.94 -1.31
C ASN A 32 5.07 -14.54 -2.26
N LEU A 33 4.89 -13.24 -2.49
CA LEU A 33 3.83 -12.75 -3.37
C LEU A 33 4.17 -12.99 -4.84
N ASP A 34 3.25 -13.61 -5.55
CA ASP A 34 3.23 -13.79 -6.99
C ASP A 34 1.85 -13.43 -7.56
N GLY A 35 1.68 -13.55 -8.88
CA GLY A 35 0.41 -13.19 -9.52
C GLY A 35 -0.79 -14.03 -9.07
N ASN A 36 -0.59 -15.31 -8.74
CA ASN A 36 -1.67 -16.21 -8.38
C ASN A 36 -2.10 -16.01 -6.92
N SER A 37 -1.14 -15.89 -6.01
CA SER A 37 -1.39 -15.55 -4.61
C SER A 37 -2.00 -14.15 -4.48
N TYR A 38 -1.58 -13.19 -5.29
CA TYR A 38 -2.22 -11.87 -5.32
C TYR A 38 -3.65 -11.92 -5.85
N LEU A 39 -3.89 -12.66 -6.93
CA LEU A 39 -5.26 -12.85 -7.44
C LEU A 39 -6.17 -13.51 -6.39
N ASN A 40 -5.68 -14.56 -5.73
CA ASN A 40 -6.41 -15.24 -4.66
C ASN A 40 -6.80 -14.26 -3.55
N PHE A 41 -5.84 -13.42 -3.12
CA PHE A 41 -6.11 -12.37 -2.14
C PHE A 41 -7.21 -11.40 -2.63
N LEU A 42 -7.12 -10.93 -3.87
CA LEU A 42 -8.12 -10.01 -4.43
C LEU A 42 -9.52 -10.62 -4.46
N GLN A 43 -9.63 -11.90 -4.83
CA GLN A 43 -10.91 -12.59 -4.99
C GLN A 43 -11.55 -13.01 -3.67
N ASN A 44 -10.74 -13.44 -2.70
CA ASN A 44 -11.25 -14.14 -1.52
C ASN A 44 -11.13 -13.32 -0.23
N ASP A 45 -10.11 -12.46 -0.10
CA ASP A 45 -9.80 -11.79 1.17
C ASP A 45 -10.09 -10.29 1.12
N LEU A 46 -9.82 -9.63 -0.03
CA LEU A 46 -9.99 -8.18 -0.15
C LEU A 46 -11.44 -7.75 0.11
N GLN A 47 -12.42 -8.54 -0.34
CA GLN A 47 -13.83 -8.23 -0.12
C GLN A 47 -14.17 -8.17 1.38
N GLU A 48 -13.60 -9.06 2.18
CA GLU A 48 -13.80 -9.05 3.63
C GLU A 48 -13.23 -7.79 4.28
N LEU A 49 -12.05 -7.36 3.83
CA LEU A 49 -11.42 -6.12 4.30
C LEU A 49 -12.22 -4.86 3.93
N LEU A 50 -13.06 -4.95 2.91
CA LEU A 50 -13.88 -3.86 2.40
C LEU A 50 -15.31 -3.84 2.96
N ASN A 51 -15.70 -4.82 3.80
CA ASN A 51 -17.08 -4.93 4.31
C ASN A 51 -17.56 -3.68 5.09
N ASP A 52 -16.66 -3.01 5.81
CA ASP A 52 -16.97 -1.79 6.57
C ASP A 52 -16.90 -0.50 5.73
N VAL A 53 -16.69 -0.62 4.42
CA VAL A 53 -16.65 0.53 3.52
C VAL A 53 -18.06 0.81 2.99
N PRO A 54 -18.57 2.05 3.07
CA PRO A 54 -19.87 2.39 2.52
C PRO A 54 -19.97 2.01 1.04
N LEU A 55 -21.10 1.44 0.62
CA LEU A 55 -21.32 0.99 -0.75
C LEU A 55 -21.11 2.13 -1.78
N SER A 56 -21.46 3.36 -1.42
CA SER A 56 -21.23 4.55 -2.25
C SER A 56 -19.76 4.80 -2.52
N ASP A 57 -18.88 4.51 -1.56
CA ASP A 57 -17.44 4.65 -1.72
C ASP A 57 -16.90 3.51 -2.60
N LEU A 58 -17.39 2.28 -2.42
CA LEU A 58 -16.99 1.12 -3.23
C LEU A 58 -17.35 1.27 -4.70
N GLN A 59 -18.57 1.73 -5.00
CA GLN A 59 -19.04 1.90 -6.39
C GLN A 59 -18.22 2.93 -7.17
N ASN A 60 -17.70 3.94 -6.49
CA ASN A 60 -16.89 5.02 -7.08
C ASN A 60 -15.39 4.81 -6.90
N MET A 61 -14.97 3.69 -6.29
CA MET A 61 -13.59 3.43 -5.96
C MET A 61 -12.74 3.24 -7.21
N TRP A 62 -11.55 3.84 -7.18
CA TRP A 62 -10.47 3.54 -8.11
C TRP A 62 -9.44 2.66 -7.42
N PHE A 63 -9.06 1.55 -8.06
CA PHE A 63 -8.08 0.63 -7.51
C PHE A 63 -6.68 0.96 -8.02
N GLN A 64 -5.74 1.32 -7.14
CA GLN A 64 -4.37 1.65 -7.53
C GLN A 64 -3.40 0.56 -7.05
N ASN A 65 -2.65 -0.02 -7.98
CA ASN A 65 -1.49 -0.87 -7.70
C ASN A 65 -0.18 -0.12 -7.90
N ASP A 66 0.86 -0.55 -7.19
CA ASP A 66 2.23 -0.12 -7.47
C ASP A 66 2.86 -0.92 -8.63
N GLY A 67 4.18 -0.79 -8.82
CA GLY A 67 4.93 -1.46 -9.87
C GLY A 67 5.33 -2.92 -9.61
N CYS A 68 4.85 -3.56 -8.53
CA CYS A 68 5.24 -4.94 -8.16
C CYS A 68 4.91 -5.96 -9.27
N PRO A 69 5.82 -6.91 -9.59
CA PRO A 69 5.59 -7.99 -10.56
C PRO A 69 4.27 -8.74 -10.42
N ALA A 70 3.87 -9.07 -9.19
CA ALA A 70 2.63 -9.78 -8.92
C ALA A 70 1.39 -9.02 -9.42
N HIS A 71 1.41 -7.68 -9.34
CA HIS A 71 0.24 -6.84 -9.60
C HIS A 71 -0.10 -6.69 -11.09
N TYR A 72 0.82 -6.99 -12.01
CA TYR A 72 0.57 -6.91 -13.46
C TYR A 72 0.56 -8.26 -14.17
N ALA A 73 0.55 -9.36 -13.40
CA ALA A 73 0.30 -10.68 -13.95
C ALA A 73 -1.00 -10.69 -14.76
N ARG A 74 -1.02 -11.44 -15.88
CA ARG A 74 -2.18 -11.49 -16.77
C ARG A 74 -3.51 -11.76 -16.04
N PRO A 75 -3.64 -12.81 -15.20
CA PRO A 75 -4.92 -13.10 -14.56
C PRO A 75 -5.36 -12.01 -13.57
N VAL A 76 -4.41 -11.35 -12.90
CA VAL A 76 -4.71 -10.18 -12.04
C VAL A 76 -5.31 -9.04 -12.85
N ARG A 77 -4.72 -8.74 -14.02
CA ARG A 77 -5.25 -7.68 -14.90
C ARG A 77 -6.61 -8.02 -15.48
N GLU A 78 -6.84 -9.27 -15.84
CA GLU A 78 -8.14 -9.75 -16.32
C GLU A 78 -9.21 -9.59 -15.23
N TYR A 79 -8.91 -9.96 -13.99
CA TYR A 79 -9.79 -9.73 -12.84
C TYR A 79 -10.06 -8.23 -12.61
N LEU A 80 -9.03 -7.39 -12.57
CA LEU A 80 -9.20 -5.95 -12.35
C LEU A 80 -9.99 -5.27 -13.48
N ASN A 81 -9.90 -5.75 -14.71
CA ASN A 81 -10.73 -5.27 -15.82
C ASN A 81 -12.21 -5.60 -15.65
N GLN A 82 -12.52 -6.74 -15.01
CA GLN A 82 -13.89 -7.17 -14.73
C GLN A 82 -14.49 -6.43 -13.53
N GLU A 83 -13.75 -6.37 -12.42
CA GLU A 83 -14.25 -5.79 -11.17
C GLU A 83 -14.18 -4.25 -11.13
N TYR A 84 -13.16 -3.66 -11.76
CA TYR A 84 -12.93 -2.21 -11.79
C TYR A 84 -12.85 -1.69 -13.23
N PRO A 85 -13.90 -1.88 -14.07
CA PRO A 85 -13.85 -1.57 -15.50
C PRO A 85 -13.53 -0.09 -15.73
N GLY A 86 -12.37 0.17 -16.33
CA GLY A 86 -11.85 1.52 -16.58
C GLY A 86 -11.46 2.32 -15.33
N ARG A 87 -11.50 1.70 -14.13
CA ARG A 87 -11.30 2.37 -12.83
C ARG A 87 -10.15 1.75 -12.01
N TRP A 88 -9.08 1.31 -12.67
CA TRP A 88 -7.87 0.88 -11.97
C TRP A 88 -6.60 1.44 -12.60
N ILE A 89 -5.60 1.68 -11.76
CA ILE A 89 -4.32 2.30 -12.10
C ILE A 89 -3.23 1.28 -11.79
N GLY A 90 -2.33 1.06 -12.73
CA GLY A 90 -1.24 0.11 -12.53
C GLY A 90 -0.40 -0.07 -13.78
N ARG A 91 0.58 -0.97 -13.71
CA ARG A 91 1.38 -1.31 -14.89
C ARG A 91 0.55 -2.14 -15.88
N LEU A 92 0.49 -1.69 -17.14
CA LEU A 92 -0.34 -2.29 -18.21
C LEU A 92 -1.85 -2.28 -17.88
N GLY A 93 -2.31 -1.32 -17.09
CA GLY A 93 -3.73 -1.03 -16.84
C GLY A 93 -4.29 0.07 -17.75
N PRO A 94 -5.58 0.40 -17.61
CA PRO A 94 -6.23 1.45 -18.41
C PRO A 94 -5.65 2.83 -18.11
N ILE A 95 -5.13 3.06 -16.90
CA ILE A 95 -4.28 4.20 -16.56
C ILE A 95 -2.92 3.67 -16.10
N LEU A 96 -1.85 4.13 -16.76
CA LEU A 96 -0.49 3.70 -16.47
C LEU A 96 0.03 4.33 -15.18
N TRP A 97 0.45 3.48 -14.24
CA TRP A 97 1.26 3.93 -13.11
C TRP A 97 2.70 4.20 -13.56
N PRO A 98 3.27 5.39 -13.33
CA PRO A 98 4.63 5.69 -13.73
C PRO A 98 5.65 4.83 -12.95
N PRO A 99 6.69 4.31 -13.62
CA PRO A 99 7.72 3.54 -12.94
C PRO A 99 8.46 4.41 -11.91
N ARG A 100 8.96 3.78 -10.84
CA ARG A 100 9.82 4.42 -9.82
C ARG A 100 9.22 5.72 -9.23
N SER A 101 7.91 5.72 -8.97
CA SER A 101 7.19 6.88 -8.43
C SER A 101 6.63 6.63 -7.01
N PRO A 102 7.46 6.22 -6.03
CA PRO A 102 6.99 6.04 -4.65
C PRO A 102 6.49 7.36 -4.04
N ASP A 103 7.00 8.50 -4.52
CA ASP A 103 6.56 9.83 -4.11
C ASP A 103 5.09 10.15 -4.42
N LEU A 104 4.45 9.37 -5.29
CA LEU A 104 3.05 9.51 -5.62
C LEU A 104 2.19 8.43 -4.94
N ASN A 105 2.77 7.51 -4.19
CA ASN A 105 2.03 6.49 -3.46
C ASN A 105 1.94 6.83 -1.96
N PRO A 106 0.75 7.15 -1.42
CA PRO A 106 0.57 7.39 0.01
C PRO A 106 1.04 6.28 0.94
N LEU A 107 1.04 5.03 0.47
CA LEU A 107 1.58 3.92 1.25
C LEU A 107 3.10 4.08 1.43
N ASP A 108 3.81 4.44 0.36
CA ASP A 108 5.27 4.55 0.34
C ASP A 108 5.78 5.82 1.02
N PHE A 109 5.25 7.00 0.67
CA PHE A 109 5.75 8.26 1.22
C PHE A 109 5.32 8.51 2.67
N PHE A 110 4.36 7.75 3.19
CA PHE A 110 3.78 8.00 4.52
C PHE A 110 3.60 6.72 5.35
N TYR A 111 2.74 5.79 4.91
CA TYR A 111 2.26 4.71 5.79
C TYR A 111 3.38 3.76 6.23
N TRP A 112 4.17 3.24 5.31
CA TRP A 112 5.21 2.25 5.62
C TRP A 112 6.30 2.83 6.52
N GLY A 113 6.68 4.09 6.33
CA GLY A 113 7.62 4.79 7.21
C GLY A 113 7.06 4.94 8.62
N CYS A 114 5.81 5.39 8.76
CA CYS A 114 5.13 5.51 10.04
C CYS A 114 5.00 4.17 10.77
N LEU A 115 4.62 3.11 10.03
CA LEU A 115 4.44 1.77 10.57
C LEU A 115 5.78 1.23 11.08
N LYS A 116 6.84 1.27 10.27
CA LYS A 116 8.17 0.77 10.64
C LYS A 116 8.73 1.48 11.87
N ASN A 117 8.64 2.81 11.92
CA ASN A 117 9.12 3.60 13.07
C ASN A 117 8.46 3.17 14.38
N ARG A 118 7.22 2.69 14.34
CA ARG A 118 6.47 2.23 15.51
C ARG A 118 6.79 0.79 15.86
N VAL A 119 6.71 -0.09 14.87
CA VAL A 119 6.96 -1.53 15.02
C VAL A 119 8.35 -1.77 15.59
N TYR A 120 9.36 -1.07 15.08
CA TYR A 120 10.76 -1.23 15.47
C TYR A 120 11.24 -0.21 16.51
N SER A 121 10.32 0.43 17.23
CA SER A 121 10.67 1.35 18.33
C SER A 121 11.36 0.63 19.51
N LYS A 122 11.19 -0.69 19.60
CA LYS A 122 11.85 -1.59 20.56
C LYS A 122 12.37 -2.83 19.82
N PRO A 123 13.40 -3.52 20.35
CA PRO A 123 13.83 -4.81 19.82
C PRO A 123 12.67 -5.82 19.81
N ILE A 124 12.61 -6.64 18.76
CA ILE A 124 11.59 -7.68 18.57
C ILE A 124 12.30 -9.02 18.60
N VAL A 125 11.82 -9.96 19.40
CA VAL A 125 12.47 -11.26 19.64
C VAL A 125 11.68 -12.42 19.02
N THR A 126 10.37 -12.26 18.82
CA THR A 126 9.50 -13.30 18.26
C THR A 126 8.62 -12.81 17.12
N LEU A 127 8.17 -13.75 16.27
CA LEU A 127 7.21 -13.45 15.19
C LEU A 127 5.86 -12.96 15.74
N ASP A 128 5.42 -13.47 16.88
CA ASP A 128 4.17 -13.05 17.51
C ASP A 128 4.27 -11.64 18.09
N GLU A 129 5.43 -11.25 18.63
CA GLU A 129 5.71 -9.85 18.96
C GLU A 129 5.68 -8.95 17.74
N LEU A 130 6.28 -9.38 16.62
CA LEU A 130 6.24 -8.61 15.37
C LEU A 130 4.79 -8.36 14.93
N ARG A 131 3.97 -9.42 14.87
CA ARG A 131 2.56 -9.34 14.47
C ARG A 131 1.76 -8.42 15.40
N ARG A 132 1.90 -8.60 16.72
CA ARG A 132 1.24 -7.72 17.70
C ARG A 132 1.65 -6.25 17.55
N ASN A 133 2.93 -5.98 17.32
CA ASN A 133 3.43 -4.63 17.13
C ASN A 133 2.92 -4.01 15.82
N ILE A 134 2.80 -4.79 14.74
CA ILE A 134 2.20 -4.35 13.48
C ILE A 134 0.74 -3.95 13.69
N THR A 135 -0.08 -4.79 14.32
CA THR A 135 -1.49 -4.50 14.62
C THR A 135 -1.63 -3.21 15.43
N GLN A 136 -0.90 -3.09 16.55
CA GLN A 136 -0.96 -1.90 17.40
C GLN A 136 -0.50 -0.63 16.67
N ALA A 137 0.52 -0.74 15.82
CA ALA A 137 0.99 0.39 15.03
C ALA A 137 -0.04 0.83 13.97
N ALA A 138 -0.68 -0.13 13.29
CA ALA A 138 -1.75 0.14 12.33
C ALA A 138 -2.97 0.79 12.99
N ASP A 139 -3.44 0.27 14.12
CA ASP A 139 -4.55 0.83 14.89
C ASP A 139 -4.27 2.27 15.31
N TYR A 140 -3.05 2.51 15.81
CA TYR A 140 -2.62 3.86 16.13
C TYR A 140 -2.68 4.79 14.91
N ILE A 141 -2.12 4.38 13.76
CA ILE A 141 -2.10 5.21 12.55
C ILE A 141 -3.53 5.54 12.12
N ASN A 142 -4.43 4.56 12.15
CA ASN A 142 -5.83 4.74 11.77
C ASN A 142 -6.57 5.71 12.74
N SER A 143 -6.27 5.64 14.04
CA SER A 143 -6.87 6.52 15.07
C SER A 143 -6.58 8.00 14.87
N LYS A 144 -5.47 8.35 14.19
CA LYS A 144 -5.02 9.72 13.99
C LYS A 144 -5.70 10.44 12.82
N ARG A 145 -6.57 9.75 12.06
CA ARG A 145 -7.41 10.35 11.01
C ARG A 145 -6.61 11.20 10.00
N TYR A 146 -5.52 10.64 9.48
CA TYR A 146 -4.60 11.33 8.56
C TYR A 146 -5.19 11.66 7.18
N ALA A 147 -6.45 11.31 6.91
CA ALA A 147 -7.11 11.51 5.63
C ALA A 147 -6.89 12.86 4.97
N ARG A 148 -7.14 13.94 5.72
CA ARG A 148 -6.98 15.31 5.22
C ARG A 148 -5.52 15.62 4.88
N GLN A 149 -4.58 15.15 5.70
CA GLN A 149 -3.15 15.38 5.49
C GLN A 149 -2.63 14.57 4.29
N ILE A 150 -3.00 13.30 4.18
CA ILE A 150 -2.63 12.44 3.05
C ILE A 150 -3.15 13.03 1.74
N LYS A 151 -4.42 13.43 1.69
CA LYS A 151 -5.02 14.06 0.50
C LYS A 151 -4.29 15.35 0.09
N ARG A 152 -4.00 16.23 1.06
CA ARG A 152 -3.25 17.48 0.81
C ARG A 152 -1.82 17.22 0.31
N SER A 153 -1.12 16.30 0.97
CA SER A 153 0.25 15.89 0.61
C SER A 153 0.29 15.31 -0.80
N PHE A 154 -0.63 14.39 -1.12
CA PHE A 154 -0.73 13.79 -2.45
C PHE A 154 -0.95 14.83 -3.54
N LEU A 155 -1.93 15.74 -3.38
CA LEU A 155 -2.17 16.81 -4.35
C LEU A 155 -0.97 17.74 -4.52
N ARG A 156 -0.28 18.07 -3.43
CA ARG A 156 0.95 18.87 -3.48
C ARG A 156 2.07 18.15 -4.25
N ARG A 157 2.26 16.85 -3.99
CA ARG A 157 3.23 16.00 -4.68
C ARG A 157 2.93 15.87 -6.18
N CYS A 158 1.66 15.69 -6.56
CA CYS A 158 1.26 15.71 -7.97
C CYS A 158 1.60 17.04 -8.65
N ARG A 159 1.31 18.18 -8.01
CA ARG A 159 1.65 19.51 -8.57
C ARG A 159 3.15 19.71 -8.70
N ALA A 160 3.92 19.31 -7.69
CA ALA A 160 5.38 19.38 -7.74
C ALA A 160 5.95 18.51 -8.88
N CYS A 161 5.42 17.30 -9.07
CA CYS A 161 5.77 16.42 -10.20
C CYS A 161 5.49 17.08 -11.55
N ILE A 162 4.31 17.69 -11.72
CA ILE A 162 3.94 18.41 -12.95
C ILE A 162 4.90 19.58 -13.20
N ASN A 163 5.16 20.41 -12.19
CA ASN A 163 6.06 21.56 -12.29
C ASN A 163 7.50 21.15 -12.61
N ALA A 164 7.93 19.97 -12.13
CA ALA A 164 9.23 19.39 -12.43
C ALA A 164 9.28 18.65 -13.78
N GLY A 165 8.18 18.62 -14.55
CA GLY A 165 8.08 17.89 -15.82
C GLY A 165 8.30 16.38 -15.66
N GLY A 166 7.86 15.80 -14.53
CA GLY A 166 8.01 14.38 -14.22
C GLY A 166 9.37 13.99 -13.62
N LYS A 167 10.27 14.93 -13.37
CA LYS A 167 11.56 14.69 -12.69
C LYS A 167 11.39 14.61 -11.17
N GLN A 168 12.44 14.17 -10.48
CA GLN A 168 12.50 14.14 -9.01
C GLN A 168 12.20 15.52 -8.41
N PHE A 169 11.31 15.57 -7.42
CA PHE A 169 10.75 16.81 -6.89
C PHE A 169 10.72 16.87 -5.36
N GLU A 170 11.32 15.92 -4.65
CA GLU A 170 11.31 15.90 -3.17
C GLU A 170 11.86 17.20 -2.56
N HIS A 171 12.84 17.84 -3.21
CA HIS A 171 13.40 19.14 -2.82
C HIS A 171 12.41 20.32 -2.93
N LEU A 172 11.22 20.10 -3.49
CA LEU A 172 10.16 21.09 -3.68
C LEU A 172 8.97 20.90 -2.71
N LEU A 173 9.03 19.90 -1.81
CA LEU A 173 7.92 19.49 -0.92
C LEU A 173 7.96 20.08 0.48
#